data_AF-A0AAE7TJ72-F1
#
_entry.id   AF-A0AAE7TJ72-F1
#
_cell.length_a   1.000
_cell.length_b   1.000
_cell.length_c   1.000
_cell.angle_alpha   90.00
_cell.angle_beta   90.00
_cell.angle_gamma   90.00
#
_symmetry.space_group_name_H-M   'P 1'
#
loop_
_entity.id
_entity.type
_entity.pdbx_description
1 polymer ?
#
loop_
_entity_poly.entity_id
_entity_poly.type
_entity_poly.pdbx_seq_one_letter_code
_entity_poly.pdbx_strand_id
1 'polypeptide(L)'
;MSNEKAHETIRSLIEQGGPFDEEDLAAIREIEQTRAEIAQTDREVQKSLHTAIGFAITTWSSLEGIVVEIASAIIDAESEVGGVIFYNFPFAKMLEVIGEIVRVDERFQNLGQDWDKISRRLFALNDIRVRLAHHGLSSGKDILDFPLDITEFNSDDFLPSLEPYKADSRKKWVKKKRMSFSETVSFGESIVDAVEPLTEFLKKVHEIRIAPKRRLIARVKELQQKVREYESRETAQPTDKGED
;
A
#
# COMPACT_ATOMS: atom_id res chain seq x y z
N MET A 1 11.17 19.06 35.15
CA MET A 1 9.86 19.45 35.72
C MET A 1 8.87 19.42 34.58
N SER A 2 7.80 18.62 34.70
CA SER A 2 6.74 18.56 33.67
C SER A 2 6.07 19.93 33.53
N ASN A 3 5.75 20.31 32.29
CA ASN A 3 5.04 21.55 31.92
C ASN A 3 3.69 21.68 32.67
N GLU A 4 3.14 20.54 33.07
CA GLU A 4 1.90 20.38 33.83
C GLU A 4 2.05 20.86 35.28
N LYS A 5 3.16 20.53 35.96
CA LYS A 5 3.45 21.01 37.32
C LYS A 5 3.63 22.53 37.37
N ALA A 6 4.18 23.13 36.31
CA ALA A 6 4.29 24.58 36.21
C ALA A 6 2.91 25.24 36.04
N HIS A 7 2.00 24.63 35.28
CA HIS A 7 0.62 25.08 35.12
C HIS A 7 -0.20 24.99 36.40
N GLU A 8 -0.10 23.87 37.12
CA GLU A 8 -0.77 23.67 38.40
C GLU A 8 -0.29 24.67 39.45
N THR A 9 1.01 24.98 39.43
CA THR A 9 1.61 26.01 40.29
C THR A 9 1.11 27.42 39.94
N ILE A 10 1.02 27.78 38.66
CA ILE A 10 0.50 29.09 38.22
C ILE A 10 -0.99 29.23 38.58
N ARG A 11 -1.81 28.20 38.31
CA ARG A 11 -3.24 28.20 38.65
C ARG A 11 -3.46 28.30 40.16
N SER A 12 -2.67 27.56 40.96
CA SER A 12 -2.65 27.64 42.42
C SER A 12 -2.25 29.03 42.93
N LEU A 13 -1.30 29.72 42.30
CA LEU A 13 -0.86 31.06 42.71
C LEU A 13 -1.89 32.15 42.38
N ILE A 14 -2.64 31.99 41.29
CA ILE A 14 -3.74 32.87 40.90
C ILE A 14 -4.93 32.71 41.86
N GLU A 15 -5.30 31.48 42.21
CA GLU A 15 -6.40 31.18 43.13
C GLU A 15 -6.12 31.61 44.58
N GLN A 16 -4.85 31.69 44.98
CA GLN A 16 -4.42 32.13 46.31
C GLN A 16 -4.30 33.67 46.46
N GLY A 17 -4.69 34.45 45.45
CA GLY A 17 -4.63 35.92 45.51
C GLY A 17 -3.20 36.47 45.45
N GLY A 18 -2.34 35.86 44.63
CA GLY A 18 -0.99 36.35 44.38
C GLY A 18 -0.94 37.79 43.85
N PRO A 19 0.25 38.45 43.85
CA PRO A 19 0.43 39.88 43.59
C PRO A 19 0.32 40.24 42.10
N PHE A 20 -0.56 39.58 41.35
CA PHE A 20 -0.82 39.84 39.95
C PHE A 20 -1.88 40.93 39.85
N ASP A 21 -1.57 41.99 39.12
CA ASP A 21 -2.58 43.01 38.82
C ASP A 21 -3.55 42.51 37.73
N GLU A 22 -4.57 43.32 37.41
CA GLU A 22 -5.59 42.96 36.43
C GLU A 22 -5.00 42.80 35.01
N GLU A 23 -3.89 43.49 34.73
CA GLU A 23 -3.15 43.42 33.46
C GLU A 23 -2.38 42.09 33.36
N ASP A 24 -1.72 41.66 34.43
CA ASP A 24 -1.06 40.35 34.54
C ASP A 24 -2.07 39.19 34.36
N LEU A 25 -3.24 39.28 34.99
CA LEU A 25 -4.29 38.27 34.87
C LEU A 25 -4.87 38.21 33.45
N ALA A 26 -4.99 39.34 32.76
CA ALA A 26 -5.40 39.39 31.36
C ALA A 26 -4.36 38.76 30.44
N ALA A 27 -3.07 39.06 30.64
CA ALA A 27 -1.97 38.47 29.87
C ALA A 27 -1.88 36.95 30.07
N ILE A 28 -2.07 36.46 31.30
CA ILE A 28 -2.10 35.02 31.59
C ILE A 28 -3.27 34.34 30.85
N ARG A 29 -4.47 34.94 30.86
CA ARG A 29 -5.63 34.41 30.12
C ARG A 29 -5.38 34.37 28.61
N GLU A 30 -4.74 35.39 28.05
CA GLU A 30 -4.38 35.43 26.62
C GLU A 30 -3.36 34.34 26.25
N ILE A 31 -2.37 34.09 27.11
CA ILE A 31 -1.40 33.01 26.95
C ILE A 31 -2.09 31.64 27.04
N GLU A 32 -3.00 31.43 27.99
CA GLU A 32 -3.78 30.19 28.10
C GLU A 32 -4.66 29.95 26.88
N GLN A 33 -5.32 30.99 26.37
CA GLN A 33 -6.13 30.91 25.14
C GLN A 33 -5.26 30.56 23.93
N THR A 34 -4.14 31.25 23.73
CA THR A 34 -3.20 30.97 22.63
C THR A 34 -2.65 29.54 22.71
N ARG A 35 -2.35 29.05 23.92
CA ARG A 35 -1.93 27.65 24.12
C ARG A 35 -3.03 26.66 23.75
N ALA A 36 -4.28 26.93 24.10
CA ALA A 36 -5.42 26.09 23.72
C ALA A 36 -5.61 26.06 22.20
N GLU A 37 -5.47 27.20 21.52
CA GLU A 37 -5.54 27.31 20.06
C GLU A 37 -4.39 26.54 19.36
N ILE A 38 -3.16 26.65 19.89
CA ILE A 38 -2.01 25.86 19.42
C ILE A 38 -2.29 24.36 19.60
N ALA A 39 -2.74 23.94 20.79
CA ALA A 39 -3.03 22.54 21.07
C ALA A 39 -4.15 21.98 20.18
N GLN A 40 -5.18 22.78 19.87
CA GLN A 40 -6.22 22.40 18.93
C GLN A 40 -5.66 22.25 17.51
N THR A 41 -4.88 23.23 17.05
CA THR A 41 -4.24 23.20 15.73
C THR A 41 -3.32 21.98 15.59
N ASP A 42 -2.53 21.67 16.62
CA ASP A 42 -1.67 20.49 16.65
C ASP A 42 -2.49 19.19 16.52
N ARG A 43 -3.62 19.07 17.22
CA ARG A 43 -4.51 17.89 17.09
C ARG A 43 -5.07 17.75 15.67
N GLU A 44 -5.48 18.84 15.04
CA GLU A 44 -5.99 18.83 13.67
C GLU A 44 -4.91 18.45 12.66
N VAL A 45 -3.67 18.92 12.85
CA VAL A 45 -2.51 18.54 12.04
C VAL A 45 -2.17 17.06 12.22
N GLN A 46 -2.17 16.54 13.46
CA GLN A 46 -1.92 15.13 13.73
C GLN A 46 -2.99 14.23 13.10
N LYS A 47 -4.27 14.60 13.24
CA LYS A 47 -5.37 13.88 12.60
C LYS A 47 -5.19 13.82 11.08
N SER A 48 -4.86 14.95 10.45
CA SER A 48 -4.61 15.03 9.01
C SER A 48 -3.43 14.16 8.59
N LEU A 49 -2.34 14.14 9.37
CA LEU A 49 -1.19 13.28 9.15
C LEU A 49 -1.56 11.80 9.21
N HIS A 50 -2.33 11.36 10.22
CA HIS A 50 -2.78 9.98 10.31
C HIS A 50 -3.67 9.57 9.13
N THR A 51 -4.57 10.46 8.69
CA THR A 51 -5.38 10.23 7.49
C THR A 51 -4.50 10.07 6.24
N ALA A 52 -3.49 10.94 6.06
CA ALA A 52 -2.56 10.86 4.93
C ALA A 52 -1.72 9.56 4.96
N ILE A 53 -1.25 9.14 6.13
CA ILE A 53 -0.54 7.87 6.32
C ILE A 53 -1.45 6.70 5.95
N GLY A 54 -2.68 6.68 6.46
CA GLY A 54 -3.65 5.61 6.19
C GLY A 54 -3.99 5.50 4.70
N PHE A 55 -4.18 6.64 4.03
CA PHE A 55 -4.36 6.69 2.58
C PHE A 55 -3.14 6.10 1.86
N ALA A 56 -1.93 6.58 2.14
CA ALA A 56 -0.71 6.14 1.48
C ALA A 56 -0.44 4.62 1.65
N ILE A 57 -0.69 4.07 2.85
CA ILE A 57 -0.57 2.63 3.11
C ILE A 57 -1.62 1.84 2.32
N THR A 58 -2.86 2.31 2.29
CA THR A 58 -3.94 1.64 1.54
C THR A 58 -3.64 1.63 0.04
N THR A 59 -3.21 2.76 -0.52
CA THR A 59 -2.83 2.86 -1.93
C THR A 59 -1.62 1.98 -2.24
N TRP A 60 -0.64 1.90 -1.34
CA TRP A 60 0.48 0.97 -1.47
C TRP A 60 0.02 -0.48 -1.57
N SER A 61 -0.88 -0.91 -0.68
CA SER A 61 -1.42 -2.27 -0.69
C SER A 61 -2.16 -2.59 -2.00
N SER A 62 -2.91 -1.63 -2.55
CA SER A 62 -3.54 -1.79 -3.87
C SER A 62 -2.51 -1.94 -4.99
N LEU A 63 -1.42 -1.17 -4.94
CA LEU A 63 -0.31 -1.28 -5.89
C LEU A 63 0.39 -2.66 -5.79
N GLU A 64 0.61 -3.17 -4.57
CA GLU A 64 1.14 -4.52 -4.35
C GLU A 64 0.24 -5.58 -4.98
N GLY A 65 -1.08 -5.43 -4.85
CA GLY A 65 -2.06 -6.30 -5.51
C GLY A 65 -1.87 -6.37 -7.03
N ILE A 66 -1.67 -5.24 -7.70
CA ILE A 66 -1.43 -5.20 -9.16
C ILE A 66 -0.13 -5.91 -9.51
N VAL A 67 0.93 -5.74 -8.72
CA VAL A 67 2.21 -6.44 -8.94
C VAL A 67 2.02 -7.95 -8.82
N VAL A 68 1.25 -8.42 -7.84
CA VAL A 68 0.91 -9.84 -7.69
C VAL A 68 0.07 -10.34 -8.87
N GLU A 69 -0.88 -9.56 -9.38
CA GLU A 69 -1.66 -9.91 -10.57
C GLU A 69 -0.78 -10.06 -11.81
N ILE A 70 0.19 -9.15 -12.00
CA ILE A 70 1.20 -9.24 -13.07
C ILE A 70 1.98 -10.54 -12.93
N ALA A 71 2.49 -10.82 -11.74
CA ALA A 71 3.28 -12.01 -11.47
C ALA A 71 2.48 -13.29 -11.76
N SER A 72 1.23 -13.34 -11.29
CA SER A 72 0.28 -14.43 -11.51
C SER A 72 -0.01 -14.64 -12.99
N ALA A 73 -0.22 -13.55 -13.74
CA ALA A 73 -0.48 -13.60 -15.17
C ALA A 73 0.72 -14.13 -15.97
N ILE A 74 1.94 -13.78 -15.57
CA ILE A 74 3.18 -14.25 -16.20
C ILE A 74 3.35 -15.77 -16.01
N ILE A 75 3.11 -16.28 -14.81
CA ILE A 75 3.25 -17.72 -14.50
C ILE A 75 2.00 -18.56 -14.86
N ASP A 76 0.98 -17.94 -15.47
CA ASP A 76 -0.34 -18.52 -15.77
C ASP A 76 -1.02 -19.19 -14.56
N ALA A 77 -0.92 -18.56 -13.38
CA ALA A 77 -1.61 -18.98 -12.16
C ALA A 77 -2.88 -18.14 -11.92
N GLU A 78 -3.79 -18.69 -11.10
CA GLU A 78 -4.86 -17.90 -10.48
C GLU A 78 -4.26 -16.86 -9.53
N SER A 79 -4.94 -15.72 -9.36
CA SER A 79 -4.42 -14.58 -8.59
C SER A 79 -4.18 -14.95 -7.12
N GLU A 80 -5.04 -15.79 -6.56
CA GLU A 80 -4.96 -16.30 -5.20
C GLU A 80 -3.71 -17.16 -5.01
N VAL A 81 -3.42 -18.04 -5.97
CA VAL A 81 -2.24 -18.92 -5.93
C VAL A 81 -0.97 -18.07 -6.08
N GLY A 82 -0.96 -17.12 -7.02
CA GLY A 82 0.15 -16.19 -7.16
C GLY A 82 0.37 -15.35 -5.90
N GLY A 83 -0.70 -14.88 -5.26
CA GLY A 83 -0.64 -14.21 -3.97
C GLY A 83 0.06 -15.07 -2.90
N VAL A 84 -0.38 -16.32 -2.73
CA VAL A 84 0.26 -17.26 -1.79
C VAL A 84 1.75 -17.43 -2.10
N ILE A 85 2.13 -17.55 -3.37
CA ILE A 85 3.54 -17.71 -3.74
C ILE A 85 4.33 -16.42 -3.45
N PHE A 86 3.83 -15.28 -3.91
CA PHE A 86 4.61 -14.04 -3.95
C PHE A 86 4.65 -13.28 -2.62
N TYR A 87 3.61 -13.36 -1.79
CA TYR A 87 3.61 -12.75 -0.45
C TYR A 87 4.59 -13.40 0.53
N ASN A 88 5.15 -14.57 0.20
CA ASN A 88 6.24 -15.18 0.95
C ASN A 88 7.61 -14.52 0.71
N PHE A 89 7.73 -13.62 -0.27
CA PHE A 89 8.97 -12.89 -0.55
C PHE A 89 8.89 -11.44 -0.07
N PRO A 90 10.03 -10.85 0.34
CA PRO A 90 10.12 -9.40 0.46
C PRO A 90 9.75 -8.72 -0.87
N PHE A 91 9.03 -7.59 -0.83
CA PHE A 91 8.55 -6.89 -2.03
C PHE A 91 9.66 -6.65 -3.07
N ALA A 92 10.85 -6.22 -2.61
CA ALA A 92 12.03 -6.07 -3.45
C ALA A 92 12.37 -7.35 -4.23
N LYS A 93 12.32 -8.50 -3.56
CA LYS A 93 12.63 -9.79 -4.18
C LYS A 93 11.56 -10.24 -5.16
N MET A 94 10.29 -9.94 -4.88
CA MET A 94 9.19 -10.17 -5.83
C MET A 94 9.45 -9.42 -7.14
N LEU A 95 9.86 -8.15 -7.09
CA LEU A 95 10.17 -7.37 -8.30
C LEU A 95 11.31 -7.96 -9.13
N GLU A 96 12.37 -8.43 -8.45
CA GLU A 96 13.49 -9.13 -9.10
C GLU A 96 13.02 -10.40 -9.79
N VAL A 97 12.24 -11.24 -9.11
CA VAL A 97 11.73 -12.51 -9.66
C VAL A 97 10.88 -12.26 -10.91
N ILE A 98 9.97 -11.28 -10.87
CA ILE A 98 9.18 -10.91 -12.05
C ILE A 98 10.10 -10.49 -13.19
N GLY A 99 11.13 -9.68 -12.91
CA GLY A 99 12.08 -9.22 -13.92
C GLY A 99 12.88 -10.37 -14.55
N GLU A 100 13.31 -11.33 -13.75
CA GLU A 100 13.98 -12.53 -14.26
C GLU A 100 13.05 -13.37 -15.13
N ILE A 101 11.80 -13.59 -14.72
CA ILE A 101 10.83 -14.35 -15.53
C ILE A 101 10.57 -13.65 -16.87
N VAL A 102 10.39 -12.32 -16.86
CA VAL A 102 10.18 -11.52 -18.08
C VAL A 102 11.36 -11.62 -19.06
N ARG A 103 12.60 -11.74 -18.55
CA ARG A 103 13.81 -11.87 -19.38
C ARG A 103 14.02 -13.29 -19.91
N VAL A 104 13.70 -14.30 -19.11
CA VAL A 104 13.89 -15.71 -19.47
C VAL A 104 12.81 -16.19 -20.44
N ASP A 105 11.57 -15.76 -20.23
CA ASP A 105 10.44 -16.18 -21.06
C ASP A 105 10.37 -15.39 -22.37
N GLU A 106 10.66 -16.07 -23.47
CA GLU A 106 10.65 -15.51 -24.84
C GLU A 106 9.36 -14.76 -25.18
N ARG A 107 8.22 -15.13 -24.57
CA ARG A 107 6.92 -14.47 -24.79
C ARG A 107 6.90 -13.02 -24.30
N PHE A 108 7.69 -12.71 -23.26
CA PHE A 108 7.66 -11.44 -22.55
C PHE A 108 8.95 -10.62 -22.71
N GLN A 109 9.98 -11.15 -23.38
CA GLN A 109 11.28 -10.49 -23.51
C GLN A 109 11.20 -9.04 -24.01
N ASN A 110 10.26 -8.74 -24.92
CA ASN A 110 10.03 -7.40 -25.43
C ASN A 110 9.52 -6.40 -24.37
N LEU A 111 8.98 -6.88 -23.25
CA LEU A 111 8.50 -6.08 -22.12
C LEU A 111 9.59 -5.82 -21.07
N GLY A 112 10.77 -6.43 -21.19
CA GLY A 112 11.84 -6.32 -20.18
C GLY A 112 12.25 -4.88 -19.86
N GLN A 113 12.41 -4.04 -20.90
CA GLN A 113 12.78 -2.63 -20.71
C GLN A 113 11.70 -1.82 -19.97
N ASP A 114 10.42 -2.10 -20.24
CA ASP A 114 9.29 -1.47 -19.57
C ASP A 114 9.26 -1.88 -18.10
N TRP A 115 9.43 -3.18 -17.83
CA TRP A 115 9.51 -3.70 -16.46
C TRP A 115 10.69 -3.10 -15.67
N ASP A 116 11.86 -2.93 -16.28
CA ASP A 116 13.03 -2.34 -15.62
C ASP A 116 12.81 -0.88 -15.21
N LYS A 117 12.02 -0.12 -15.97
CA LYS A 117 11.63 1.25 -15.59
C LYS A 117 10.66 1.23 -14.42
N ILE A 118 9.64 0.38 -14.49
CA ILE A 118 8.62 0.23 -13.45
C ILE A 118 9.26 -0.25 -12.14
N SER A 119 10.00 -1.35 -12.16
CA SER A 119 10.62 -1.95 -10.98
C SER A 119 11.58 -0.99 -10.27
N ARG A 120 12.43 -0.24 -10.98
CA ARG A 120 13.31 0.78 -10.38
C ARG A 120 12.52 1.85 -9.63
N ARG A 121 11.40 2.30 -10.19
CA ARG A 121 10.51 3.25 -9.51
C ARG A 121 9.89 2.62 -8.26
N LEU A 122 9.43 1.38 -8.35
CA LEU A 122 8.83 0.66 -7.22
C LEU A 122 9.84 0.37 -6.10
N PHE A 123 11.10 0.10 -6.41
CA PHE A 123 12.16 -0.02 -5.40
C PHE A 123 12.32 1.28 -4.60
N ALA A 124 12.36 2.42 -5.28
CA ALA A 124 12.46 3.72 -4.62
C ALA A 124 11.24 4.02 -3.74
N LEU A 125 10.04 3.70 -4.22
CA LEU A 125 8.81 3.85 -3.44
C LEU A 125 8.75 2.91 -2.23
N ASN A 126 9.21 1.66 -2.37
CA ASN A 126 9.25 0.72 -1.25
C ASN A 126 10.19 1.20 -0.12
N ASP A 127 11.31 1.83 -0.47
CA ASP A 127 12.21 2.44 0.53
C ASP A 127 11.50 3.56 1.33
N ILE A 128 10.70 4.39 0.66
CA ILE A 128 9.88 5.42 1.31
C ILE A 128 8.77 4.77 2.15
N ARG A 129 8.08 3.75 1.64
CA ARG A 129 7.07 2.98 2.38
C ARG A 129 7.62 2.39 3.67
N VAL A 130 8.80 1.78 3.61
CA VAL A 130 9.46 1.22 4.80
C VAL A 130 9.80 2.32 5.79
N ARG A 131 10.31 3.48 5.34
CA ARG A 131 10.51 4.66 6.20
C ARG A 131 9.21 5.11 6.85
N LEU A 132 8.12 5.21 6.08
CA LEU A 132 6.81 5.63 6.55
C LEU A 132 6.28 4.69 7.64
N ALA A 133 6.36 3.38 7.42
CA ALA A 133 5.91 2.37 8.39
C ALA A 133 6.67 2.48 9.72
N HIS A 134 7.98 2.71 9.70
CA HIS A 134 8.74 2.87 10.96
C HIS A 134 8.39 4.16 11.73
N HIS A 135 8.03 5.25 11.04
CA HIS A 135 7.78 6.54 11.68
C HIS A 135 6.31 6.82 11.99
N GLY A 136 5.38 6.27 11.21
CA GLY A 136 3.94 6.40 11.48
C GLY A 136 3.49 5.68 12.76
N LEU A 137 4.34 4.80 13.30
CA LEU A 137 4.05 3.94 14.45
C LEU A 137 4.79 4.35 15.73
N SER A 138 5.72 5.30 15.63
CA SER A 138 6.48 5.80 16.79
C SER A 138 5.66 6.69 17.73
N SER A 139 4.37 6.93 17.46
CA SER A 139 3.47 7.73 18.30
C SER A 139 2.81 6.93 19.44
N GLY A 140 3.12 5.64 19.62
CA GLY A 140 2.61 4.87 20.76
C GLY A 140 2.94 5.50 22.13
N LYS A 141 4.04 6.26 22.22
CA LYS A 141 4.37 7.06 23.41
C LYS A 141 3.54 8.33 23.54
N ASP A 142 3.10 8.93 22.43
CA ASP A 142 2.28 10.15 22.42
C ASP A 142 0.79 9.83 22.68
N ILE A 143 0.36 8.56 22.48
CA ILE A 143 -0.97 8.06 22.86
C ILE A 143 -1.10 7.87 24.38
N LEU A 144 0.01 7.73 25.11
CA LEU A 144 0.02 7.60 26.57
C LEU A 144 -0.12 8.93 27.33
N ASP A 145 -0.07 10.07 26.62
CA ASP A 145 -0.35 11.40 27.20
C ASP A 145 -1.87 11.74 27.20
N PHE A 146 -2.74 10.78 26.86
CA PHE A 146 -4.17 10.91 27.14
C PHE A 146 -4.40 10.70 28.65
N PRO A 147 -5.10 11.63 29.35
CA PRO A 147 -5.47 11.46 30.74
C PRO A 147 -6.64 10.48 30.83
N LEU A 148 -6.39 9.22 30.51
CA LEU A 148 -7.25 8.11 30.86
C LEU A 148 -6.74 7.63 32.21
N ASP A 149 -7.47 8.01 33.26
CA ASP A 149 -7.29 7.55 34.65
C ASP A 149 -7.54 6.05 34.72
N ILE A 150 -6.58 5.26 34.24
CA ILE A 150 -6.61 3.81 34.29
C ILE A 150 -5.28 3.38 34.89
N THR A 151 -5.28 3.34 36.22
CA THR A 151 -4.15 2.95 37.08
C THR A 151 -3.69 1.49 36.90
N GLU A 152 -4.24 0.76 35.92
CA GLU A 152 -3.89 -0.63 35.58
C GLU A 152 -3.70 -0.84 34.06
N PHE A 153 -3.51 0.21 33.26
CA PHE A 153 -3.30 0.04 31.81
C PHE A 153 -1.83 -0.24 31.49
N ASN A 154 -1.48 -1.51 31.35
CA ASN A 154 -0.17 -1.92 30.85
C ASN A 154 -0.16 -1.75 29.32
N SER A 155 0.52 -0.71 28.83
CA SER A 155 0.57 -0.35 27.40
C SER A 155 1.08 -1.47 26.49
N ASP A 156 1.81 -2.42 27.06
CA ASP A 156 2.40 -3.57 26.37
C ASP A 156 1.38 -4.67 26.01
N ASP A 157 0.22 -4.70 26.67
CA ASP A 157 -0.74 -5.81 26.56
C ASP A 157 -1.91 -5.55 25.57
N PHE A 158 -2.16 -4.29 25.18
CA PHE A 158 -3.37 -3.93 24.40
C PHE A 158 -3.11 -3.22 23.07
N LEU A 159 -2.02 -2.46 22.95
CA LEU A 159 -1.57 -2.00 21.65
C LEU A 159 -0.65 -3.08 21.11
N PRO A 160 -0.97 -3.76 19.99
CA PRO A 160 0.06 -4.51 19.28
C PRO A 160 1.18 -3.52 19.01
N SER A 161 2.25 -3.60 19.79
CA SER A 161 3.40 -2.75 19.61
C SER A 161 3.90 -3.05 18.20
N LEU A 162 3.63 -2.12 17.30
CA LEU A 162 4.18 -2.13 15.95
C LEU A 162 5.64 -1.65 15.99
N GLU A 163 6.26 -1.60 17.18
CA GLU A 163 7.70 -1.50 17.29
C GLU A 163 8.33 -2.65 16.49
N PRO A 164 9.29 -2.35 15.62
CA PRO A 164 9.96 -3.37 14.86
C PRO A 164 10.60 -4.39 15.82
N TYR A 165 10.23 -5.66 15.65
CA TYR A 165 10.74 -6.79 16.43
C TYR A 165 12.27 -6.70 16.60
N LYS A 166 12.85 -7.18 17.71
CA LYS A 166 14.28 -7.00 18.01
C LYS A 166 15.23 -7.50 16.90
N ALA A 167 14.77 -8.46 16.08
CA ALA A 167 15.47 -9.01 14.92
C ALA A 167 15.13 -8.32 13.57
N ASP A 168 14.37 -7.23 13.57
CA ASP A 168 14.07 -6.46 12.36
C ASP A 168 15.37 -5.85 11.81
N SER A 169 15.77 -6.31 10.63
CA SER A 169 16.97 -5.87 9.92
C SER A 169 16.86 -4.44 9.38
N ARG A 170 15.68 -3.81 9.47
CA ARG A 170 15.39 -2.46 8.97
C ARG A 170 15.78 -1.33 9.93
N LYS A 171 16.62 -1.60 10.95
CA LYS A 171 17.16 -0.60 11.92
C LYS A 171 17.78 0.65 11.28
N LYS A 172 18.19 0.59 10.00
CA LYS A 172 18.67 1.77 9.24
C LYS A 172 17.65 2.91 9.17
N TRP A 173 16.36 2.60 9.22
CA TRP A 173 15.29 3.59 9.08
C TRP A 173 14.86 4.22 10.41
N VAL A 174 15.09 3.53 11.53
CA VAL A 174 14.80 4.06 12.88
C VAL A 174 15.58 5.36 13.17
N LYS A 175 16.78 5.49 12.60
CA LYS A 175 17.62 6.69 12.75
C LYS A 175 17.30 7.82 11.76
N LYS A 176 16.42 7.60 10.77
CA LYS A 176 16.07 8.63 9.80
C LYS A 176 15.03 9.61 10.38
N LYS A 177 14.99 10.81 9.82
CA LYS A 177 14.02 11.84 10.19
C LYS A 177 12.60 11.35 9.86
N ARG A 178 11.66 11.55 10.81
CA ARG A 178 10.22 11.33 10.58
C ARG A 178 9.78 12.07 9.31
N MET A 179 8.89 11.45 8.54
CA MET A 179 8.33 12.08 7.35
C MET A 179 7.41 13.23 7.77
N SER A 180 7.53 14.38 7.10
CA SER A 180 6.56 15.47 7.24
C SER A 180 5.22 15.10 6.61
N PHE A 181 4.19 15.89 6.93
CA PHE A 181 2.89 15.80 6.26
C PHE A 181 3.02 15.93 4.73
N SER A 182 3.77 16.94 4.26
CA SER A 182 4.03 17.14 2.83
C SER A 182 4.75 15.95 2.18
N GLU A 183 5.78 15.39 2.82
CA GLU A 183 6.48 14.19 2.34
C GLU A 183 5.52 12.99 2.23
N THR A 184 4.58 12.86 3.17
CA THR A 184 3.60 11.76 3.19
C THR A 184 2.58 11.89 2.06
N VAL A 185 2.06 13.10 1.83
CA VAL A 185 1.15 13.39 0.71
C VAL A 185 1.84 13.14 -0.63
N SER A 186 3.04 13.68 -0.83
CA SER A 186 3.80 13.46 -2.06
C SER A 186 4.18 11.99 -2.29
N PHE A 187 4.40 11.22 -1.22
CA PHE A 187 4.55 9.78 -1.34
C PHE A 187 3.27 9.13 -1.87
N GLY A 188 2.10 9.45 -1.30
CA GLY A 188 0.81 8.95 -1.78
C GLY A 188 0.56 9.25 -3.27
N GLU A 189 0.81 10.48 -3.70
CA GLU A 189 0.74 10.89 -5.12
C GLU A 189 1.68 10.06 -5.99
N SER A 190 2.93 9.86 -5.53
CA SER A 190 3.93 9.08 -6.27
C SER A 190 3.54 7.61 -6.46
N ILE A 191 2.75 7.03 -5.54
CA ILE A 191 2.18 5.68 -5.66
C ILE A 191 1.09 5.68 -6.72
N VAL A 192 0.17 6.66 -6.69
CA VAL A 192 -0.91 6.78 -7.69
C VAL A 192 -0.33 6.87 -9.10
N ASP A 193 0.69 7.70 -9.29
CA ASP A 193 1.38 7.86 -10.57
C ASP A 193 2.12 6.59 -11.04
N ALA A 194 2.34 5.61 -10.16
CA ALA A 194 2.93 4.31 -10.51
C ALA A 194 1.88 3.26 -10.92
N VAL A 195 0.60 3.49 -10.61
CA VAL A 195 -0.50 2.56 -10.92
C VAL A 195 -0.74 2.46 -12.43
N GLU A 196 -0.71 3.58 -13.15
CA GLU A 196 -0.96 3.59 -14.60
C GLU A 196 0.06 2.76 -15.38
N PRO A 197 1.40 2.96 -15.23
CA PRO A 197 2.39 2.12 -15.89
C PRO A 197 2.26 0.63 -15.56
N LEU A 198 1.91 0.29 -14.32
CA LEU A 198 1.66 -1.10 -13.91
C LEU A 198 0.43 -1.69 -14.61
N THR A 199 -0.65 -0.92 -14.69
CA THR A 199 -1.89 -1.34 -15.34
C THR A 199 -1.68 -1.53 -16.84
N GLU A 200 -0.93 -0.64 -17.48
CA GLU A 200 -0.54 -0.79 -18.89
C GLU A 200 0.32 -2.04 -19.11
N PHE A 201 1.29 -2.28 -18.22
CA PHE A 201 2.11 -3.48 -18.28
C PHE A 201 1.26 -4.76 -18.13
N LEU A 202 0.35 -4.79 -17.17
CA LEU A 202 -0.58 -5.91 -16.96
C LEU A 202 -1.44 -6.20 -18.20
N LYS A 203 -1.95 -5.15 -18.86
CA LYS A 203 -2.69 -5.30 -20.12
C LYS A 203 -1.85 -5.99 -21.19
N LYS A 204 -0.61 -5.55 -21.40
CA LYS A 204 0.33 -6.17 -22.36
C LYS A 204 0.58 -7.64 -22.03
N VAL A 205 0.82 -7.96 -20.76
CA VAL A 205 1.00 -9.35 -20.29
C VAL A 205 -0.25 -10.20 -20.58
N HIS A 206 -1.44 -9.67 -20.28
CA HIS A 206 -2.70 -10.36 -20.54
C HIS A 206 -2.95 -10.59 -22.03
N GLU A 207 -2.63 -9.63 -22.89
CA GLU A 207 -2.74 -9.78 -24.34
C GLU A 207 -1.88 -10.95 -24.84
N ILE A 208 -0.62 -11.02 -24.39
CA ILE A 208 0.31 -12.10 -24.73
C ILE A 208 -0.23 -13.46 -24.24
N ARG A 209 -0.80 -13.51 -23.03
CA ARG A 209 -1.35 -14.75 -22.45
C ARG A 209 -2.64 -15.22 -23.13
N ILE A 210 -3.53 -14.29 -23.47
CA ILE A 210 -4.87 -14.59 -23.98
C ILE A 210 -4.86 -14.87 -25.48
N ALA A 211 -3.96 -14.24 -26.25
CA ALA A 211 -3.94 -14.38 -27.71
C ALA A 211 -3.80 -15.85 -28.20
N PRO A 212 -2.93 -16.72 -27.64
CA PRO A 212 -2.89 -18.14 -27.98
C PRO A 212 -4.21 -18.86 -27.67
N LYS A 213 -4.81 -18.61 -26.50
CA LYS A 213 -6.09 -19.23 -26.08
C LYS A 213 -7.22 -18.85 -27.04
N ARG A 214 -7.29 -17.58 -27.47
CA ARG A 214 -8.25 -17.10 -28.47
C ARG A 214 -8.07 -17.78 -29.84
N ARG A 215 -6.83 -17.92 -30.31
CA ARG A 215 -6.52 -18.62 -31.57
C ARG A 215 -6.95 -20.09 -31.53
N LEU A 216 -6.72 -20.77 -30.42
CA LEU A 216 -7.15 -22.15 -30.23
C LEU A 216 -8.67 -22.29 -30.28
N ILE A 217 -9.40 -21.44 -29.56
CA ILE A 217 -10.87 -21.43 -29.55
C ILE A 217 -11.42 -21.20 -30.97
N ALA A 218 -10.86 -20.23 -31.72
CA ALA A 218 -11.28 -19.96 -33.09
C ALA A 218 -11.06 -21.18 -33.99
N ARG A 219 -9.91 -21.86 -33.86
CA ARG A 219 -9.60 -23.07 -34.62
C ARG A 219 -10.54 -24.23 -34.29
N VAL A 220 -10.87 -24.44 -33.01
CA VAL A 220 -11.82 -25.46 -32.59
C VAL A 220 -13.20 -25.20 -33.22
N LYS A 221 -13.67 -23.95 -33.22
CA LYS A 221 -14.94 -23.59 -33.86
C LYS A 221 -14.95 -23.85 -35.37
N GLU A 222 -13.86 -23.50 -36.06
CA GLU A 222 -13.71 -23.78 -37.50
C GLU A 222 -13.76 -25.28 -37.80
N LEU A 223 -13.09 -26.10 -36.99
CA LEU A 223 -13.10 -27.55 -37.15
C LEU A 223 -14.48 -28.14 -36.87
N GLN A 224 -15.17 -27.67 -35.83
CA GLN A 224 -16.55 -28.10 -35.54
C GLN A 224 -17.50 -27.77 -36.69
N GLN A 225 -17.35 -26.60 -37.33
CA GLN A 225 -18.14 -26.23 -38.50
C GLN A 225 -17.87 -27.17 -39.67
N LYS A 226 -16.60 -27.48 -39.95
CA LYS A 226 -16.21 -28.42 -41.02
C LYS A 226 -16.74 -29.84 -40.80
N VAL A 227 -16.75 -30.31 -39.55
CA VAL A 227 -17.32 -31.62 -39.20
C VAL A 227 -18.82 -31.64 -39.48
N ARG A 228 -19.58 -30.61 -39.07
CA ARG A 228 -21.02 -30.51 -39.37
C ARG A 228 -21.30 -30.48 -40.87
N GLU A 229 -20.49 -29.75 -41.62
CA GLU A 229 -20.60 -29.69 -43.09
C GLU A 229 -20.32 -31.05 -43.73
N TYR A 230 -19.36 -31.81 -43.20
CA TYR A 230 -19.06 -33.17 -43.66
C TYR A 230 -20.21 -34.14 -43.36
N GLU A 231 -20.72 -34.17 -42.13
CA GLU A 231 -21.86 -34.99 -41.72
C GLU A 231 -23.13 -34.68 -42.54
N SER A 232 -23.34 -33.41 -42.88
CA SER A 232 -24.46 -32.97 -43.73
C SER A 232 -24.30 -33.43 -45.18
N ARG A 233 -23.08 -33.63 -45.67
CA ARG A 233 -22.82 -34.14 -47.03
C ARG A 233 -22.94 -35.66 -47.10
N GLU A 234 -22.50 -36.36 -46.07
CA GLU A 234 -22.59 -37.83 -45.99
C GLU A 234 -24.05 -38.30 -45.87
N THR A 235 -24.88 -37.56 -45.13
CA THR A 235 -26.33 -37.84 -45.06
C THR A 235 -27.10 -37.45 -46.33
N ALA A 236 -26.53 -36.60 -47.20
CA ALA A 236 -27.14 -36.14 -48.44
C ALA A 236 -26.78 -36.99 -49.68
N GLN A 237 -25.84 -37.93 -49.58
CA GLN A 237 -25.60 -38.89 -50.67
C GLN A 237 -26.71 -39.95 -50.66
N PRO A 238 -27.57 -40.04 -51.69
CA PRO A 238 -28.53 -41.12 -51.78
C PRO A 238 -27.76 -42.43 -51.89
N THR A 239 -28.08 -43.39 -51.03
CA THR A 239 -27.69 -44.79 -51.24
C THR A 239 -28.28 -45.23 -52.56
N ASP A 240 -27.50 -45.11 -53.63
CA ASP A 240 -27.78 -45.73 -54.91
C ASP A 240 -27.65 -47.24 -54.70
N LYS A 241 -28.73 -47.83 -54.17
CA LYS A 241 -28.90 -49.27 -54.15
C LYS A 241 -29.15 -49.65 -55.59
N GLY A 242 -28.07 -50.02 -56.29
CA GLY A 242 -28.16 -50.76 -57.54
C GLY A 242 -29.02 -51.99 -57.30
N GLU A 243 -30.26 -51.94 -57.76
CA GLU A 243 -31.11 -53.11 -57.93
C GLU A 243 -30.69 -53.76 -59.25
N ASP A 244 -29.97 -54.88 -59.13
CA ASP A 244 -29.86 -55.93 -60.16
C ASP A 244 -31.02 -56.94 -59.99
#